data_AF-A0A967WUX8-F1
#
_entry.id   AF-A0A967WUX8-F1
#
_cell.length_a   1.000
_cell.length_b   1.000
_cell.length_c   1.000
_cell.angle_alpha   90.00
_cell.angle_beta   90.00
_cell.angle_gamma   90.00
#
_symmetry.space_group_name_H-M   'P 1'
#
loop_
_entity.id
_entity.type
_entity.pdbx_description
1 polymer ?
#
loop_
_entity_poly.entity_id
_entity_poly.type
_entity_poly.pdbx_seq_one_letter_code
_entity_poly.pdbx_strand_id
1 'polypeptide(L)'
;MIKEIRIKLSALWICLMLTYLLGDVLRIFSGDFVAGEVSGMELSQGLMLGMAALMLLPIVMVFLSLTLKYPAVRWISIVVAVFLFLFNAVGLPTYPSLYDQFLIVVGLVFNALTVWYAWKWVKPRVKGEIE
;
A
#
# COMPACT_ATOMS: atom_id res chain seq x y z
N MET A 1 10.09 -20.92 -0.28
CA MET A 1 10.19 -19.91 -1.35
C MET A 1 8.86 -19.35 -1.84
N ILE A 2 8.04 -20.05 -2.66
CA ILE A 2 6.82 -19.45 -3.24
C ILE A 2 5.75 -19.09 -2.19
N LYS A 3 5.53 -19.94 -1.18
CA LYS A 3 4.61 -19.59 -0.09
C LYS A 3 5.14 -18.44 0.77
N GLU A 4 6.44 -18.43 1.04
CA GLU A 4 7.10 -17.42 1.88
C GLU A 4 7.03 -16.02 1.26
N ILE A 5 7.29 -15.88 -0.05
CA ILE A 5 7.23 -14.57 -0.71
C ILE A 5 5.81 -14.00 -0.71
N ARG A 6 4.78 -14.85 -0.85
CA ARG A 6 3.37 -14.43 -0.73
C ARG A 6 3.02 -13.93 0.64
N ILE A 7 3.51 -14.60 1.69
CA ILE A 7 3.34 -14.15 3.08
C ILE A 7 4.05 -12.81 3.30
N LYS A 8 5.28 -12.64 2.78
CA LYS A 8 6.00 -11.36 2.85
C LYS A 8 5.24 -10.23 2.16
N LEU A 9 4.73 -10.45 0.94
CA LEU A 9 3.90 -9.47 0.24
C LEU A 9 2.64 -9.14 1.02
N SER A 10 1.92 -10.15 1.50
CA SER A 10 0.73 -9.97 2.35
C SER A 10 1.05 -9.15 3.61
N ALA A 11 2.16 -9.42 4.28
CA ALA A 11 2.59 -8.70 5.48
C ALA A 11 2.95 -7.23 5.17
N LEU A 12 3.60 -6.96 4.04
CA LEU A 12 3.91 -5.59 3.61
C LEU A 12 2.64 -4.76 3.36
N TRP A 13 1.60 -5.36 2.78
CA TRP A 13 0.30 -4.70 2.61
C TRP A 13 -0.38 -4.38 3.95
N ILE A 14 -0.28 -5.29 4.93
CA ILE A 14 -0.75 -5.03 6.29
C ILE A 14 0.02 -3.87 6.92
N CYS A 15 1.36 -3.89 6.87
CA CYS A 15 2.18 -2.82 7.42
C CYS A 15 1.87 -1.45 6.78
N LEU A 16 1.67 -1.42 5.46
CA LEU A 16 1.27 -0.22 4.75
C LEU A 16 -0.08 0.32 5.25
N MET A 17 -1.08 -0.56 5.37
CA MET A 17 -2.40 -0.15 5.88
C MET A 17 -2.39 0.32 7.32
N LEU A 18 -1.65 -0.36 8.20
CA LEU A 18 -1.52 0.07 9.59
C LEU A 18 -0.82 1.43 9.70
N THR A 19 0.10 1.73 8.78
CA THR A 19 0.77 3.03 8.72
C THR A 19 -0.20 4.14 8.29
N TYR A 20 -1.07 3.88 7.30
CA TYR A 20 -2.12 4.82 6.92
C TYR A 20 -3.09 5.09 8.08
N LEU A 21 -3.58 4.02 8.73
CA LEU A 21 -4.50 4.15 9.86
C LEU A 21 -3.86 4.87 11.06
N LEU A 22 -2.57 4.64 11.32
CA LEU A 22 -1.85 5.39 12.35
C LEU A 22 -1.79 6.88 12.03
N GLY A 23 -1.56 7.25 10.77
CA GLY A 23 -1.60 8.64 10.33
C GLY A 23 -2.96 9.28 10.58
N ASP A 24 -4.04 8.60 10.20
CA ASP A 24 -5.41 9.08 10.44
C ASP A 24 -5.70 9.30 11.93
N VAL A 25 -5.27 8.36 12.78
CA VAL A 25 -5.40 8.47 14.24
C VAL A 25 -4.63 9.69 14.76
N LEU A 26 -3.40 9.92 14.32
CA LEU A 26 -2.60 11.06 14.78
C LEU A 26 -3.15 12.41 14.30
N ARG A 27 -3.76 12.48 13.11
CA ARG A 27 -4.47 13.69 12.62
C ARG A 27 -5.65 14.07 13.50
N ILE A 28 -6.40 13.06 13.97
CA ILE A 28 -7.51 13.27 14.90
C ILE A 28 -6.99 13.85 16.22
N PHE A 29 -5.87 13.34 16.75
CA PHE A 29 -5.33 13.78 18.04
C PHE A 29 -4.57 15.11 17.99
N SER A 30 -3.95 15.46 16.86
CA SER A 30 -3.19 16.70 16.70
C SER A 30 -4.07 17.93 16.50
N GLY A 31 -5.33 17.74 16.08
CA GLY A 31 -6.22 18.83 15.67
C GLY A 31 -6.01 19.27 14.21
N ASP A 32 -5.16 18.57 13.46
CA ASP A 32 -5.00 18.76 12.01
C ASP A 32 -6.22 18.25 11.21
N PHE A 33 -7.18 17.62 11.90
CA PHE A 33 -8.41 17.07 11.33
C PHE A 33 -9.64 17.91 11.70
N VAL A 34 -10.36 18.39 10.69
CA VAL A 34 -11.69 18.99 10.83
C VAL A 34 -12.72 17.98 10.34
N ALA A 35 -13.68 17.62 11.20
CA ALA A 35 -14.69 16.62 10.86
C ALA A 35 -15.54 17.10 9.68
N GLY A 36 -15.62 16.28 8.63
CA GLY A 36 -16.36 16.62 7.41
C GLY A 36 -15.58 17.44 6.39
N GLU A 37 -14.30 17.73 6.63
CA GLU A 37 -13.45 18.46 5.69
C GLU A 37 -12.14 17.72 5.38
N VAL A 38 -11.64 17.90 4.15
CA VAL A 38 -10.28 17.55 3.75
C VAL A 38 -9.67 18.75 3.05
N SER A 39 -8.55 19.25 3.57
CA SER A 39 -7.83 20.41 3.01
C SER A 39 -8.73 21.65 2.85
N GLY A 40 -9.66 21.89 3.78
CA GLY A 40 -10.59 23.03 3.77
C GLY A 40 -11.75 22.90 2.76
N MET A 41 -11.95 21.73 2.17
CA MET A 41 -13.11 21.42 1.33
C MET A 41 -14.04 20.44 2.04
N GLU A 42 -15.35 20.67 1.96
CA GLU A 42 -16.34 19.73 2.46
C GLU A 42 -16.21 18.36 1.77
N LEU A 43 -16.28 17.30 2.59
CA LEU A 43 -16.25 15.92 2.14
C LEU A 43 -17.55 15.57 1.40
N SER A 44 -17.51 15.69 0.08
CA SER A 44 -18.59 15.14 -0.75
C SER A 44 -18.66 13.62 -0.65
N GLN A 45 -19.86 13.05 -0.82
CA GLN A 45 -20.08 11.61 -0.84
C GLN A 45 -19.19 10.90 -1.89
N GLY A 46 -18.98 11.54 -3.05
CA GLY A 46 -18.11 11.01 -4.10
C GLY A 46 -16.64 10.95 -3.68
N LEU A 47 -16.14 11.98 -2.98
CA LEU A 47 -14.77 12.00 -2.45
C LEU A 47 -14.58 10.91 -1.39
N MET A 48 -15.52 10.77 -0.45
CA MET A 48 -15.49 9.71 0.56
C MET A 48 -15.46 8.31 -0.06
N LEU A 49 -16.28 8.08 -1.10
CA LEU A 49 -16.28 6.81 -1.82
C LEU A 49 -14.94 6.55 -2.52
N GLY A 50 -14.35 7.59 -3.12
CA GLY A 50 -13.03 7.52 -3.74
C GLY A 50 -11.92 7.16 -2.74
N MET A 51 -11.91 7.81 -1.57
CA MET A 51 -10.96 7.51 -0.48
C MET A 51 -11.15 6.08 0.04
N ALA A 52 -12.39 5.64 0.22
CA ALA A 52 -12.69 4.27 0.64
C ALA A 52 -12.18 3.23 -0.38
N ALA A 53 -12.42 3.46 -1.67
CA ALA A 53 -11.93 2.58 -2.74
C ALA A 53 -10.39 2.55 -2.79
N LEU A 54 -9.74 3.70 -2.60
CA LEU A 54 -8.28 3.80 -2.57
C LEU A 54 -7.67 3.01 -1.40
N MET A 55 -8.20 3.19 -0.19
CA MET A 55 -7.70 2.50 1.00
C MET A 55 -8.06 1.00 1.01
N LEU A 56 -9.06 0.59 0.23
CA LEU A 56 -9.40 -0.81 0.06
C LEU A 56 -8.35 -1.57 -0.76
N LEU A 57 -7.58 -0.90 -1.63
CA LEU A 57 -6.54 -1.53 -2.47
C LEU A 57 -5.56 -2.39 -1.67
N PRO A 58 -4.82 -1.86 -0.70
CA PRO A 58 -3.88 -2.67 0.08
C PRO A 58 -4.59 -3.76 0.92
N ILE A 59 -5.81 -3.53 1.42
CA ILE A 59 -6.60 -4.57 2.12
C ILE A 59 -6.89 -5.77 1.21
N VAL A 60 -7.37 -5.49 -0.01
CA VAL A 60 -7.62 -6.53 -1.02
C VAL A 60 -6.32 -7.23 -1.40
N MET A 61 -5.22 -6.48 -1.49
CA MET A 61 -3.92 -7.03 -1.81
C MET A 61 -3.35 -7.98 -0.74
N VAL A 62 -3.75 -7.86 0.54
CA VAL A 62 -3.46 -8.88 1.57
C VAL A 62 -3.98 -10.23 1.11
N PHE A 63 -5.27 -10.31 0.75
CA PHE A 63 -5.90 -11.55 0.32
C PHE A 63 -5.38 -12.04 -1.04
N LEU A 64 -5.26 -11.14 -2.02
CA LEU A 64 -4.78 -11.48 -3.36
C LEU A 64 -3.34 -11.97 -3.35
N SER A 65 -2.48 -11.45 -2.46
CA SER A 65 -1.10 -11.92 -2.30
C SER A 65 -1.04 -13.41 -1.94
N LEU A 66 -2.01 -13.91 -1.18
CA LEU A 66 -2.06 -15.30 -0.74
C LEU A 66 -2.73 -16.22 -1.77
N THR A 67 -3.74 -15.72 -2.49
CA THR A 67 -4.60 -16.54 -3.35
C THR A 67 -4.17 -16.56 -4.82
N LEU A 68 -3.74 -15.43 -5.39
CA LEU A 68 -3.37 -15.35 -6.80
C LEU A 68 -2.10 -16.15 -7.12
N LYS A 69 -2.11 -16.79 -8.31
CA LYS A 69 -0.98 -17.58 -8.79
C LYS A 69 0.07 -16.70 -9.48
N TYR A 70 1.31 -17.18 -9.50
CA TYR A 70 2.37 -16.57 -10.32
C TYR A 70 2.06 -16.77 -11.81
N PRO A 71 2.26 -15.77 -12.70
CA PRO A 71 2.86 -14.46 -12.44
C PRO A 71 1.88 -13.33 -12.06
N ALA A 72 0.56 -13.58 -12.03
CA ALA A 72 -0.45 -12.55 -11.81
C ALA A 72 -0.22 -11.75 -10.53
N VAL A 73 -0.02 -12.44 -9.40
CA VAL A 73 0.26 -11.81 -8.09
C VAL A 73 1.50 -10.91 -8.10
N ARG A 74 2.52 -11.26 -8.90
CA ARG A 74 3.75 -10.46 -9.03
C ARG A 74 3.44 -9.13 -9.69
N TRP A 75 2.79 -9.16 -10.86
CA TRP A 75 2.52 -7.96 -11.64
C TRP A 75 1.52 -7.04 -10.96
N ILE A 76 0.42 -7.58 -10.40
CA ILE A 76 -0.57 -6.76 -9.70
C ILE A 76 0.04 -6.10 -8.46
N SER A 77 0.91 -6.81 -7.71
CA SER A 77 1.60 -6.20 -6.55
C SER A 77 2.49 -5.03 -6.97
N ILE A 78 3.22 -5.15 -8.09
CA ILE A 78 4.07 -4.07 -8.60
C ILE A 78 3.23 -2.88 -9.03
N VAL A 79 2.18 -3.10 -9.83
CA VAL A 79 1.34 -2.02 -10.36
C VAL A 79 0.67 -1.25 -9.22
N VAL A 80 0.06 -1.95 -8.26
CA VAL A 80 -0.62 -1.32 -7.12
C VAL A 80 0.38 -0.58 -6.22
N ALA A 81 1.55 -1.18 -5.95
CA ALA A 81 2.55 -0.54 -5.10
C ALA A 81 3.16 0.71 -5.75
N VAL A 82 3.43 0.69 -7.06
CA VAL A 82 3.91 1.85 -7.81
C VAL A 82 2.85 2.95 -7.83
N PHE A 83 1.59 2.60 -8.07
CA PHE A 83 0.48 3.56 -8.05
C PHE A 83 0.36 4.24 -6.68
N LEU A 84 0.31 3.47 -5.59
CA LEU A 84 0.23 4.03 -4.23
C LEU A 84 1.48 4.81 -3.84
N PHE A 85 2.67 4.38 -4.28
CA PHE A 85 3.90 5.13 -4.09
C PHE A 85 3.82 6.52 -4.73
N LEU A 86 3.46 6.59 -6.02
CA LEU A 86 3.35 7.86 -6.73
C LEU A 86 2.26 8.74 -6.15
N PHE A 87 1.09 8.17 -5.83
CA PHE A 87 -0.01 8.90 -5.18
C PHE A 87 0.46 9.57 -3.87
N ASN A 88 1.13 8.82 -2.99
CA ASN A 88 1.60 9.34 -1.72
C ASN A 88 2.79 10.29 -1.88
N ALA A 89 3.69 10.05 -2.84
CA ALA A 89 4.83 10.93 -3.10
C ALA A 89 4.38 12.31 -3.63
N VAL A 90 3.35 12.35 -4.47
CA VAL A 90 2.74 13.60 -4.93
C VAL A 90 2.00 14.32 -3.81
N GLY A 91 1.36 13.57 -2.90
CA GLY A 91 0.68 14.13 -1.73
C GLY A 91 1.63 14.60 -0.62
N LEU A 92 2.83 14.04 -0.49
CA LEU A 92 3.75 14.33 0.62
C LEU A 92 3.96 15.83 0.91
N PRO A 93 4.13 16.73 -0.09
CA PRO A 93 4.34 18.15 0.17
C PRO A 93 3.12 18.88 0.75
N THR A 94 1.92 18.28 0.71
CA THR A 94 0.68 18.92 1.19
C THR A 94 0.44 18.71 2.68
N TYR A 95 1.23 17.87 3.36
CA TYR A 95 1.06 17.58 4.78
C TYR A 95 1.89 18.52 5.64
N PRO A 96 1.28 19.32 6.54
CA PRO A 96 2.00 20.32 7.34
C PRO A 96 2.80 19.70 8.49
N SER A 97 2.34 18.57 9.03
CA SER A 97 2.87 18.00 10.26
C SER A 97 3.99 16.99 10.02
N LEU A 98 5.04 17.06 10.84
CA LEU A 98 6.22 16.19 10.71
C LEU A 98 5.90 14.70 10.92
N TYR A 99 4.96 14.37 11.81
CA TYR A 99 4.55 12.97 12.03
C TYR A 99 3.92 12.38 10.78
N ASP A 100 3.14 13.17 10.05
CA ASP A 100 2.48 12.75 8.82
C ASP A 100 3.49 12.51 7.71
N GLN A 101 4.41 13.47 7.51
CA GLN A 101 5.48 13.32 6.54
C GLN A 101 6.33 12.08 6.83
N PHE A 102 6.66 11.82 8.10
CA PHE A 102 7.39 10.63 8.52
C PHE A 102 6.64 9.34 8.18
N LEU A 103 5.36 9.25 8.54
CA LEU A 103 4.55 8.05 8.27
C LEU A 103 4.35 7.81 6.77
N ILE A 104 4.19 8.88 5.98
CA ILE A 104 4.11 8.76 4.52
C ILE A 104 5.44 8.21 3.96
N VAL A 105 6.59 8.72 4.40
CA VAL A 105 7.90 8.20 3.99
C VAL A 105 8.06 6.72 4.36
N VAL A 106 7.63 6.31 5.55
CA VAL A 106 7.61 4.89 5.94
C VAL A 106 6.69 4.07 5.01
N GLY A 107 5.52 4.60 4.65
CA GLY A 107 4.62 3.99 3.67
C GLY A 107 5.26 3.85 2.28
N LEU A 108 6.03 4.84 1.83
CA LEU A 108 6.79 4.78 0.58
C LEU A 108 7.84 3.65 0.63
N VAL A 109 8.50 3.45 1.77
CA VAL A 109 9.43 2.33 1.98
C VAL A 109 8.72 0.98 1.85
N PHE A 110 7.53 0.80 2.43
CA PHE A 110 6.77 -0.44 2.26
C PHE A 110 6.35 -0.70 0.81
N ASN A 111 5.98 0.33 0.06
CA ASN A 111 5.70 0.20 -1.38
C ASN A 111 6.97 -0.20 -2.16
N ALA A 112 8.12 0.44 -1.88
CA ALA A 112 9.39 0.10 -2.52
C ALA A 112 9.83 -1.34 -2.22
N LEU A 113 9.69 -1.79 -0.97
CA LEU A 113 9.96 -3.18 -0.58
C LEU A 113 9.02 -4.15 -1.28
N THR A 114 7.74 -3.81 -1.41
CA THR A 114 6.74 -4.63 -2.13
C THR A 114 7.14 -4.82 -3.59
N VAL A 115 7.52 -3.74 -4.28
CA VAL A 115 8.04 -3.80 -5.66
C VAL A 115 9.30 -4.65 -5.72
N TRP A 116 10.25 -4.44 -4.81
CA TRP A 116 11.52 -5.17 -4.78
C TRP A 116 11.32 -6.69 -4.60
N TYR A 117 10.53 -7.10 -3.61
CA TYR A 117 10.22 -8.51 -3.35
C TYR A 117 9.44 -9.15 -4.51
N ALA A 118 8.46 -8.44 -5.07
CA ALA A 118 7.72 -8.93 -6.23
C ALA A 118 8.62 -9.06 -7.47
N TRP A 119 9.54 -8.13 -7.69
CA TRP A 119 10.47 -8.15 -8.82
C TRP A 119 11.51 -9.27 -8.73
N LYS A 120 12.08 -9.46 -7.53
CA LYS A 120 13.04 -10.54 -7.24
C LYS A 120 12.40 -11.94 -7.26
N TRP A 121 11.07 -12.03 -7.22
CA TRP A 121 10.38 -13.31 -7.31
C TRP A 121 10.45 -13.90 -8.73
N VAL A 122 11.51 -14.67 -8.99
CA VAL A 122 11.66 -15.49 -10.19
C VAL A 122 11.09 -16.88 -9.91
N LYS A 123 10.24 -17.40 -10.81
CA LYS A 123 9.74 -18.78 -10.71
C LYS A 123 10.94 -19.75 -10.78
N PRO A 124 11.15 -20.64 -9.80
CA PRO A 124 12.16 -21.68 -9.95
C PRO A 124 11.85 -22.48 -11.22
N ARG A 125 12.85 -22.65 -12.11
CA ARG A 125 12.75 -23.65 -13.18
C ARG A 125 12.57 -25.00 -12.49
N VAL A 126 11.54 -25.74 -12.87
CA VAL A 126 11.44 -27.15 -12.51
C VAL A 126 12.68 -27.81 -13.10
N LYS A 127 13.62 -28.23 -12.24
CA LYS A 127 14.81 -28.96 -12.66
C LYS A 127 14.40 -30.43 -12.68
N GLY A 128 14.10 -30.96 -13.86
CA GLY A 128 13.85 -32.39 -14.05
C GLY A 128 12.73 -32.73 -15.02
N GLU A 129 12.91 -32.41 -16.30
CA GLU A 129 12.29 -33.12 -17.44
C GLU A 129 13.28 -33.03 -18.61
N ILE A 130 14.47 -33.60 -18.44
CA ILE A 130 15.26 -34.09 -19.57
C ILE A 130 15.80 -35.44 -19.08
N GLU A 131 15.13 -36.47 -19.61
CA GLU A 131 15.52 -37.87 -19.86
C GLU A 131 16.79 -38.40 -19.17
#